data_AF-A0A834ARR1-F1
#
_entry.id   AF-A0A834ARR1-F1
#
_cell.length_a   1.000
_cell.length_b   1.000
_cell.length_c   1.000
_cell.angle_alpha   90.00
_cell.angle_beta   90.00
_cell.angle_gamma   90.00
#
_symmetry.space_group_name_H-M   'P 1'
#
loop_
_entity.id
_entity.type
_entity.pdbx_description
1 polymer ?
#
loop_
_entity_poly.entity_id
_entity_poly.type
_entity_poly.pdbx_seq_one_letter_code
_entity_poly.pdbx_strand_id
1 'polypeptide(L)'
;MEPWPSLPPKAYNFNFRNLREAPNRNSTYLCFEVEEEQLDSPESSYWGVFRNQVYPEEPLHAEQRFLSWFYDALLSAHAYYRVTWYMSWSPCSECAEEVVSFLGEHENVSLSISASRLYKCDDQDQQEGLRLLDQAGVEVAMMSPDDFEYCWDNFVDNRRRSFRYWKGIRRNYHALDDELKEILWGRSWSGTKPTQEDRAAAPAGKWSQRPDITADLIGSI
;
A
#
# COMPACT_ATOMS: atom_id res chain seq x y z
N MET A 1 4.91 7.07 17.65
CA MET A 1 6.21 7.38 17.03
C MET A 1 5.96 7.92 15.64
N GLU A 2 6.62 9.01 15.23
CA GLU A 2 6.43 9.61 13.90
C GLU A 2 6.98 8.72 12.76
N PRO A 3 6.41 8.81 11.54
CA PRO A 3 6.88 8.12 10.36
C PRO A 3 8.22 8.68 9.86
N TRP A 4 9.00 7.86 9.18
CA TRP A 4 10.19 8.34 8.48
C TRP A 4 9.78 9.07 7.20
N PRO A 5 10.47 10.18 6.84
CA PRO A 5 10.12 10.92 5.63
C PRO A 5 10.50 10.17 4.34
N SER A 6 11.54 9.33 4.38
CA SER A 6 11.99 8.53 3.24
C SER A 6 12.93 7.39 3.66
N LEU A 7 13.12 6.44 2.75
CA LEU A 7 14.04 5.32 2.87
C LEU A 7 15.39 5.59 2.21
N PRO A 8 16.49 5.08 2.78
CA PRO A 8 17.75 4.99 2.06
C PRO A 8 17.62 4.08 0.81
N PRO A 9 18.20 4.44 -0.34
CA PRO A 9 18.17 3.63 -1.56
C PRO A 9 18.59 2.18 -1.38
N LYS A 10 19.57 1.93 -0.52
CA LYS A 10 20.05 0.58 -0.21
C LYS A 10 18.99 -0.24 0.53
N ALA A 11 18.28 0.38 1.48
CA ALA A 11 17.21 -0.29 2.22
C ALA A 11 16.05 -0.62 1.30
N TYR A 12 15.65 0.31 0.42
CA TYR A 12 14.59 0.07 -0.55
C TYR A 12 14.94 -1.09 -1.51
N ASN A 13 16.08 -1.02 -2.20
CA ASN A 13 16.51 -2.07 -3.14
C ASN A 13 16.68 -3.44 -2.49
N PHE A 14 17.07 -3.50 -1.21
CA PHE A 14 17.20 -4.75 -0.49
C PHE A 14 15.82 -5.31 -0.12
N ASN A 15 14.94 -4.49 0.48
CA ASN A 15 13.70 -4.95 1.11
C ASN A 15 12.49 -4.98 0.16
N PHE A 16 12.44 -4.20 -0.91
CA PHE A 16 11.31 -4.17 -1.86
C PHE A 16 11.52 -5.06 -3.08
N ARG A 17 12.66 -5.77 -3.17
CA ARG A 17 12.88 -6.69 -4.28
C ARG A 17 11.94 -7.89 -4.17
N ASN A 18 11.05 -8.05 -5.15
CA ASN A 18 10.00 -9.09 -5.21
C ASN A 18 10.54 -10.51 -5.49
N LEU A 19 11.48 -10.99 -4.69
CA LEU A 19 11.93 -12.39 -4.77
C LEU A 19 10.93 -13.28 -4.05
N ARG A 20 10.56 -14.42 -4.66
CA ARG A 20 9.73 -15.44 -4.00
C ARG A 20 10.37 -15.93 -2.70
N GLU A 21 11.64 -16.30 -2.79
CA GLU A 21 12.46 -16.62 -1.62
C GLU A 21 13.35 -15.43 -1.27
N ALA A 22 13.28 -15.02 -0.01
CA ALA A 22 13.82 -13.76 0.47
C ALA A 22 14.60 -13.93 1.78
N PRO A 23 15.66 -14.77 1.79
CA PRO A 23 16.40 -15.03 3.01
C PRO A 23 16.99 -13.73 3.57
N ASN A 24 17.03 -13.64 4.90
CA ASN A 24 17.59 -12.51 5.65
C ASN A 24 16.80 -11.18 5.55
N ARG A 25 15.58 -11.18 5.03
CA ARG A 25 14.67 -10.02 5.05
C ARG A 25 13.76 -10.06 6.29
N ASN A 26 14.36 -9.81 7.45
CA ASN A 26 13.68 -9.88 8.75
C ASN A 26 12.98 -8.56 9.14
N SER A 27 12.87 -7.62 8.20
CA SER A 27 12.19 -6.34 8.43
C SER A 27 11.09 -6.13 7.40
N THR A 28 9.97 -5.61 7.88
CA THR A 28 8.85 -5.15 7.07
C THR A 28 8.88 -3.63 7.04
N TYR A 29 8.81 -3.09 5.83
CA TYR A 29 8.68 -1.66 5.56
C TYR A 29 7.31 -1.42 4.94
N LEU A 30 6.64 -0.36 5.40
CA LEU A 30 5.34 0.09 4.94
C LEU A 30 5.50 1.55 4.54
N CYS A 31 5.49 1.83 3.24
CA CYS A 31 5.38 3.20 2.73
C CYS A 31 3.90 3.51 2.59
N PHE A 32 3.45 4.66 3.04
CA PHE A 32 2.03 5.02 2.98
C PHE A 32 1.81 6.38 2.34
N GLU A 33 0.62 6.52 1.77
CA GLU A 33 0.01 7.77 1.35
C GLU A 33 -1.40 7.83 1.95
N VAL A 34 -1.75 8.97 2.54
CA VAL A 34 -3.08 9.27 3.07
C VAL A 34 -3.56 10.52 2.36
N GLU A 35 -4.64 10.38 1.62
CA GLU A 35 -5.39 11.52 1.10
C GLU A 35 -6.58 11.77 2.02
N GLU A 36 -6.68 13.00 2.54
CA GLU A 36 -7.74 13.46 3.40
C GLU A 36 -8.64 14.43 2.62
N GLU A 37 -9.93 14.08 2.55
CA GLU A 37 -10.98 14.90 1.97
C GLU A 37 -11.88 15.43 3.09
N GLN A 38 -11.90 16.74 3.26
CA GLN A 38 -12.79 17.44 4.19
C GLN A 38 -13.91 18.13 3.41
N LEU A 39 -15.13 18.13 3.96
CA LEU A 39 -16.31 18.71 3.31
C LEU A 39 -16.14 20.20 2.97
N ASP A 40 -15.37 20.95 3.78
CA ASP A 40 -15.27 22.41 3.69
C ASP A 40 -13.81 22.94 3.58
N SER A 41 -12.82 22.06 3.36
CA SER A 41 -11.41 22.44 3.30
C SER A 41 -10.69 21.84 2.07
N PRO A 42 -9.56 22.42 1.65
CA PRO A 42 -8.72 21.81 0.61
C PRO A 42 -8.26 20.41 1.01
N GLU A 43 -8.16 19.52 0.02
CA GLU A 43 -7.57 18.18 0.19
C GLU A 43 -6.16 18.28 0.76
N SER A 44 -5.85 17.41 1.71
CA SER A 44 -4.53 17.29 2.33
C SER A 44 -3.95 15.90 2.06
N SER A 45 -2.63 15.83 1.89
CA SER A 45 -1.94 14.57 1.65
C SER A 45 -0.78 14.39 2.62
N TYR A 46 -0.71 13.19 3.21
CA TYR A 46 0.34 12.81 4.14
C TYR A 46 1.03 11.56 3.61
N TRP A 47 2.35 11.50 3.76
CA TRP A 47 3.12 10.34 3.34
C TRP A 47 4.28 10.07 4.29
N GLY A 48 4.76 8.84 4.26
CA GLY A 48 5.90 8.47 5.08
C GLY A 48 6.15 6.98 5.06
N VAL A 49 7.05 6.55 5.93
CA VAL A 49 7.49 5.16 5.99
C VAL A 49 7.55 4.67 7.44
N PHE A 50 6.93 3.52 7.68
CA PHE A 50 7.11 2.75 8.90
C PHE A 50 7.99 1.53 8.65
N ARG A 51 8.70 1.13 9.70
CA ARG A 51 9.46 -0.12 9.76
C ARG A 51 9.04 -0.87 11.02
N ASN A 52 8.89 -2.18 10.92
CA ASN A 52 8.64 -3.01 12.09
C ASN A 52 9.73 -2.83 13.16
N GLN A 53 9.30 -2.88 14.41
CA GLN A 53 10.14 -2.84 15.60
C GLN A 53 10.47 -4.27 16.03
N VAL A 54 11.73 -4.52 16.35
CA VAL A 54 12.20 -5.89 16.70
C VAL A 54 12.90 -5.91 18.07
N TYR A 55 13.73 -4.90 18.37
CA TYR A 55 14.43 -4.72 19.64
C TYR A 55 14.77 -3.23 19.84
N PRO A 56 14.91 -2.72 21.08
CA PRO A 56 14.86 -3.43 22.38
C PRO A 56 13.49 -3.46 23.07
N GLU A 57 12.45 -2.85 22.51
CA GLU A 57 11.10 -2.83 23.07
C GLU A 57 10.24 -3.99 22.51
N GLU A 58 8.96 -4.06 22.90
CA GLU A 58 8.03 -5.07 22.38
C GLU A 58 7.99 -5.04 20.85
N PRO A 59 8.08 -6.22 20.19
CA PRO A 59 7.99 -6.29 18.73
C PRO A 59 6.66 -5.72 18.25
N LEU A 60 6.71 -4.75 17.34
CA LEU A 60 5.54 -4.14 16.72
C LEU A 60 5.66 -4.23 15.21
N HIS A 61 4.61 -4.70 14.56
CA HIS A 61 4.54 -4.77 13.11
C HIS A 61 4.38 -3.37 12.50
N ALA A 62 4.71 -3.22 11.21
CA ALA A 62 4.70 -1.90 10.58
C ALA A 62 3.25 -1.35 10.46
N GLU A 63 2.30 -2.27 10.28
CA GLU A 63 0.85 -2.12 10.25
C GLU A 63 0.35 -1.51 11.55
N GLN A 64 0.67 -2.14 12.68
CA GLN A 64 0.33 -1.67 14.03
C GLN A 64 0.86 -0.27 14.30
N ARG A 65 2.09 -0.01 13.88
CA ARG A 65 2.72 1.31 14.03
C ARG A 65 2.02 2.38 13.19
N PHE A 66 1.59 2.04 11.98
CA PHE A 66 0.79 2.93 11.15
C PHE A 66 -0.57 3.19 11.81
N LEU A 67 -1.31 2.15 12.21
CA LEU A 67 -2.66 2.30 12.77
C LEU A 67 -2.65 3.16 14.04
N SER A 68 -1.71 2.92 14.96
CA SER A 68 -1.55 3.74 16.17
C SER A 68 -1.26 5.20 15.82
N TRP A 69 -0.31 5.46 14.91
CA TRP A 69 0.00 6.83 14.51
C TRP A 69 -1.18 7.51 13.79
N PHE A 70 -1.86 6.80 12.90
CA PHE A 70 -2.96 7.32 12.11
C PHE A 70 -4.14 7.70 13.01
N TYR A 71 -4.49 6.83 13.96
CA TYR A 71 -5.52 7.08 14.97
C TYR A 71 -5.20 8.30 15.83
N ASP A 72 -3.97 8.39 16.36
CA ASP A 72 -3.59 9.45 17.30
C ASP A 72 -3.38 10.81 16.64
N ALA A 73 -2.88 10.84 15.39
CA ALA A 73 -2.36 12.05 14.77
C ALA A 73 -3.23 12.62 13.65
N LEU A 74 -3.98 11.79 12.92
CA LEU A 74 -4.70 12.23 11.71
C LEU A 74 -6.19 11.98 11.76
N LEU A 75 -6.65 10.90 12.40
CA LEU A 75 -8.02 10.45 12.30
C LEU A 75 -9.02 11.47 12.89
N SER A 76 -9.98 11.87 12.07
CA SER A 76 -11.11 12.75 12.43
C SER A 76 -12.42 12.17 11.90
N ALA A 77 -13.49 12.29 12.69
CA ALA A 77 -14.83 11.86 12.27
C ALA A 77 -15.47 12.75 11.18
N HIS A 78 -14.84 13.88 10.83
CA HIS A 78 -15.38 14.87 9.89
C HIS A 78 -14.66 14.89 8.53
N ALA A 79 -13.81 13.90 8.27
CA ALA A 79 -13.06 13.77 7.04
C ALA A 79 -13.14 12.34 6.50
N TYR A 80 -13.00 12.19 5.19
CA TYR A 80 -12.83 10.90 4.54
C TYR A 80 -11.37 10.68 4.21
N TYR A 81 -10.89 9.45 4.38
CA TYR A 81 -9.51 9.09 4.18
C TYR A 81 -9.37 7.99 3.12
N ARG A 82 -8.49 8.22 2.16
CA ARG A 82 -8.01 7.19 1.25
C ARG A 82 -6.56 6.87 1.59
N VAL A 83 -6.36 5.70 2.16
CA VAL A 83 -5.06 5.21 2.60
C VAL A 83 -4.53 4.21 1.58
N THR A 84 -3.29 4.39 1.15
CA THR A 84 -2.59 3.43 0.29
C THR A 84 -1.31 2.97 0.98
N TRP A 85 -1.11 1.66 1.09
CA TRP A 85 0.10 1.06 1.63
C TRP A 85 0.90 0.34 0.55
N TYR A 86 2.19 0.62 0.48
CA TYR A 86 3.17 -0.12 -0.29
C TYR A 86 4.12 -0.85 0.64
N MET A 87 3.98 -2.17 0.71
CA MET A 87 4.61 -2.99 1.73
C MET A 87 5.70 -3.89 1.15
N SER A 88 6.78 -4.07 1.90
CA SER A 88 7.83 -5.02 1.50
C SER A 88 7.38 -6.48 1.62
N TRP A 89 6.47 -6.76 2.56
CA TRP A 89 5.84 -8.05 2.83
C TRP A 89 4.35 -7.80 3.05
N SER A 90 3.49 -8.71 2.62
CA SER A 90 2.06 -8.65 2.93
C SER A 90 1.84 -8.74 4.46
N PRO A 91 0.72 -8.19 4.97
CA PRO A 91 0.38 -8.33 6.38
C PRO A 91 0.34 -9.78 6.84
N CYS A 92 0.69 -10.02 8.10
CA CYS A 92 0.42 -11.30 8.73
C CYS A 92 -1.04 -11.41 9.15
N SER A 93 -1.51 -12.62 9.47
CA SER A 93 -2.90 -12.90 9.86
C SER A 93 -3.39 -12.03 11.02
N GLU A 94 -2.60 -11.91 12.09
CA GLU A 94 -2.95 -11.06 13.25
C GLU A 94 -3.11 -9.57 12.85
N CYS A 95 -2.19 -9.04 12.04
CA CYS A 95 -2.31 -7.66 11.56
C CYS A 95 -3.47 -7.47 10.58
N ALA A 96 -3.80 -8.49 9.79
CA ALA A 96 -4.97 -8.43 8.92
C ALA A 96 -6.26 -8.31 9.74
N GLU A 97 -6.40 -9.10 10.81
CA GLU A 97 -7.55 -9.00 11.73
C GLU A 97 -7.64 -7.62 12.39
N GLU A 98 -6.51 -7.08 12.87
CA GLU A 98 -6.46 -5.74 13.47
C GLU A 98 -6.86 -4.64 12.47
N VAL A 99 -6.40 -4.74 11.22
CA VAL A 99 -6.76 -3.80 10.15
C VAL A 99 -8.26 -3.88 9.85
N VAL A 100 -8.82 -5.08 9.74
CA VAL A 100 -10.26 -5.27 9.51
C VAL A 100 -11.08 -4.69 10.67
N SER A 101 -10.65 -4.93 11.92
CA SER A 101 -11.30 -4.35 13.10
C SER A 101 -11.27 -2.82 13.05
N PHE A 102 -10.11 -2.23 12.73
CA PHE A 102 -9.95 -0.79 12.61
C PHE A 102 -10.88 -0.18 11.55
N LEU A 103 -10.95 -0.80 10.36
CA LEU A 103 -11.81 -0.33 9.28
C LEU A 103 -13.30 -0.47 9.61
N GLY A 104 -13.69 -1.51 10.37
CA GLY A 104 -15.05 -1.69 10.86
C GLY A 104 -15.49 -0.62 11.87
N GLU A 105 -14.55 -0.06 12.64
CA GLU A 105 -14.81 1.04 13.56
C GLU A 105 -14.77 2.43 12.89
N HIS A 106 -14.17 2.52 11.69
CA HIS A 106 -13.89 3.76 11.00
C HIS A 106 -14.33 3.71 9.53
N GLU A 107 -15.64 3.72 9.29
CA GLU A 107 -16.25 3.65 7.95
C GLU A 107 -15.85 4.81 7.01
N ASN A 108 -15.28 5.89 7.55
CA ASN A 108 -14.74 7.01 6.79
C ASN A 108 -13.32 6.76 6.24
N VAL A 109 -12.76 5.57 6.45
CA VAL A 109 -11.41 5.19 6.00
C VAL A 109 -11.52 4.08 4.96
N SER A 110 -10.90 4.30 3.80
CA SER A 110 -10.69 3.28 2.77
C SER A 110 -9.21 2.94 2.69
N LEU A 111 -8.91 1.66 2.44
CA LEU A 111 -7.53 1.15 2.41
C LEU A 111 -7.26 0.32 1.16
N SER A 112 -6.11 0.57 0.54
CA SER A 112 -5.53 -0.26 -0.51
C SER A 112 -4.12 -0.72 -0.09
N ILE A 113 -3.81 -1.99 -0.27
CA ILE A 113 -2.53 -2.60 0.11
C ILE A 113 -1.87 -3.23 -1.12
N SER A 114 -0.69 -2.74 -1.46
CA SER A 114 0.18 -3.32 -2.49
C SER A 114 1.43 -3.91 -1.84
N ALA A 115 1.61 -5.23 -1.94
CA ALA A 115 2.74 -5.93 -1.35
C ALA A 115 3.80 -6.32 -2.39
N SER A 116 5.08 -6.20 -2.05
CA SER A 116 6.20 -6.68 -2.88
C SER A 116 6.32 -8.20 -2.86
N ARG A 117 5.95 -8.84 -1.74
CA ARG A 117 6.04 -10.28 -1.51
C ARG A 117 4.93 -10.74 -0.57
N LEU A 118 4.50 -11.99 -0.70
CA LEU A 118 3.57 -12.65 0.21
C LEU A 118 4.31 -13.21 1.43
N TYR A 119 3.86 -12.88 2.63
CA TYR A 119 4.41 -13.41 3.88
C TYR A 119 3.88 -14.83 4.14
N LYS A 120 4.77 -15.82 4.16
CA LYS A 120 4.46 -17.25 4.40
C LYS A 120 3.19 -17.72 3.65
N CYS A 121 3.16 -17.53 2.33
CA CYS A 121 1.99 -17.85 1.50
C CYS A 121 1.52 -19.31 1.55
N ASP A 122 2.38 -20.26 1.92
CA ASP A 122 2.00 -21.67 2.10
C ASP A 122 1.25 -21.95 3.43
N ASP A 123 1.20 -20.97 4.34
CA ASP A 123 0.56 -21.07 5.65
C ASP A 123 -0.91 -20.67 5.56
N GLN A 124 -1.80 -21.56 6.03
CA GLN A 124 -3.25 -21.39 5.88
C GLN A 124 -3.79 -20.19 6.66
N ASP A 125 -3.23 -19.88 7.83
CA ASP A 125 -3.68 -18.74 8.64
C ASP A 125 -3.30 -17.42 7.95
N GLN A 126 -2.13 -17.36 7.33
CA GLN A 126 -1.72 -16.18 6.56
C GLN A 126 -2.60 -15.97 5.32
N GLN A 127 -2.97 -17.05 4.62
CA GLN A 127 -3.90 -16.96 3.51
C GLN A 127 -5.27 -16.44 3.95
N GLU A 128 -5.76 -16.91 5.10
CA GLU A 128 -7.05 -16.48 5.64
C GLU A 128 -7.03 -14.99 6.02
N GLY A 129 -5.94 -14.50 6.59
CA GLY A 129 -5.74 -13.06 6.84
C GLY A 129 -5.89 -12.21 5.57
N LEU A 130 -5.32 -12.65 4.45
CA LEU A 130 -5.47 -11.94 3.17
C LEU A 130 -6.91 -11.98 2.64
N ARG A 131 -7.61 -13.11 2.79
CA ARG A 131 -9.03 -13.21 2.43
C ARG A 131 -9.91 -12.32 3.30
N LEU A 132 -9.62 -12.21 4.59
CA LEU A 132 -10.34 -11.34 5.51
C LEU A 132 -10.23 -9.88 5.09
N LEU A 133 -9.04 -9.43 4.67
CA LEU A 133 -8.84 -8.08 4.13
C LEU A 133 -9.69 -7.84 2.88
N ASP A 134 -9.64 -8.76 1.91
CA ASP A 134 -10.42 -8.66 0.66
C ASP A 134 -11.94 -8.63 0.93
N GLN A 135 -12.43 -9.48 1.85
CA GLN A 135 -13.83 -9.52 2.25
C GLN A 135 -14.28 -8.24 2.99
N ALA A 136 -13.36 -7.57 3.70
CA ALA A 136 -13.61 -6.28 4.33
C ALA A 136 -13.57 -5.10 3.33
N GLY A 137 -13.36 -5.36 2.04
CA GLY A 137 -13.32 -4.34 0.99
C GLY A 137 -11.97 -3.66 0.81
N VAL A 138 -10.90 -4.19 1.42
CA VAL A 138 -9.53 -3.72 1.21
C VAL A 138 -9.04 -4.23 -0.13
N GLU A 139 -8.56 -3.34 -1.01
CA GLU A 139 -7.93 -3.76 -2.25
C GLU A 139 -6.53 -4.34 -1.95
N VAL A 140 -6.38 -5.66 -2.03
CA VAL A 140 -5.10 -6.35 -1.84
C VAL A 140 -4.50 -6.72 -3.19
N ALA A 141 -3.30 -6.19 -3.48
CA ALA A 141 -2.61 -6.40 -4.75
C ALA A 141 -1.12 -6.68 -4.55
N MET A 142 -0.49 -7.23 -5.61
CA MET A 142 0.97 -7.29 -5.70
C MET A 142 1.50 -6.02 -6.37
N MET A 143 2.63 -5.49 -5.86
CA MET A 143 3.30 -4.35 -6.48
C MET A 143 3.76 -4.69 -7.91
N SER A 144 3.22 -3.95 -8.86
CA SER A 144 3.63 -3.94 -10.26
C SER A 144 4.99 -3.24 -10.42
N PRO A 145 5.65 -3.39 -11.59
CA PRO A 145 6.85 -2.62 -11.90
C PRO A 145 6.69 -1.11 -11.72
N ASP A 146 5.50 -0.58 -12.00
CA ASP A 146 5.20 0.84 -11.94
C ASP A 146 5.04 1.29 -10.48
N ASP A 147 4.47 0.45 -9.60
CA ASP A 147 4.41 0.71 -8.15
C ASP A 147 5.82 0.80 -7.53
N PHE A 148 6.77 -0.01 -8.02
CA PHE A 148 8.15 0.07 -7.57
C PHE A 148 8.83 1.38 -8.00
N GLU A 149 8.57 1.86 -9.22
CA GLU A 149 9.06 3.15 -9.69
C GLU A 149 8.41 4.31 -8.92
N TYR A 150 7.09 4.27 -8.73
CA TYR A 150 6.35 5.24 -7.92
C TYR A 150 6.92 5.34 -6.51
N CYS A 151 7.13 4.19 -5.86
CA CYS A 151 7.69 4.17 -4.51
C CYS A 151 9.12 4.71 -4.46
N TRP A 152 9.91 4.46 -5.50
CA TRP A 152 11.26 4.98 -5.60
C TRP A 152 11.29 6.50 -5.74
N ASP A 153 10.32 7.08 -6.44
CA ASP A 153 10.25 8.53 -6.66
C ASP A 153 9.72 9.28 -5.44
N ASN A 154 8.82 8.66 -4.66
CA ASN A 154 8.11 9.33 -3.55
C ASN A 154 8.64 8.96 -2.16
N PHE A 155 9.09 7.72 -1.93
CA PHE A 155 9.44 7.23 -0.59
C PHE A 155 10.92 6.97 -0.39
N VAL A 156 11.78 7.26 -1.37
CA VAL A 156 13.22 6.98 -1.30
C VAL A 156 14.01 8.28 -1.46
N ASP A 157 15.07 8.47 -0.65
CA ASP A 157 16.09 9.50 -0.91
C ASP A 157 16.93 9.08 -2.13
N ASN A 158 16.32 9.16 -3.32
CA ASN A 158 16.89 8.69 -4.58
C ASN A 158 17.95 9.64 -5.14
N ARG A 159 18.11 10.83 -4.56
CA ARG A 159 19.06 11.87 -4.99
C ARG A 159 18.97 12.17 -6.48
N ARG A 160 17.75 12.27 -7.00
CA ARG A 160 17.41 12.51 -8.42
C ARG A 160 17.90 11.41 -9.37
N ARG A 161 18.13 10.21 -8.87
CA ARG A 161 18.47 9.05 -9.71
C ARG A 161 17.19 8.32 -10.08
N SER A 162 17.06 7.95 -11.34
CA SER A 162 15.95 7.14 -11.82
C SER A 162 15.95 5.75 -11.18
N PHE A 163 14.76 5.16 -11.06
CA PHE A 163 14.61 3.78 -10.62
C PHE A 163 15.32 2.82 -11.56
N ARG A 164 15.99 1.81 -11.00
CA ARG A 164 16.64 0.75 -11.78
C ARG A 164 15.95 -0.58 -11.55
N TYR A 165 15.14 -0.95 -12.53
CA TYR A 165 14.51 -2.26 -12.62
C TYR A 165 15.51 -3.41 -12.44
N TRP A 166 15.23 -4.31 -11.49
CA TRP A 166 16.03 -5.51 -11.31
C TRP A 166 15.61 -6.64 -12.25
N LYS A 167 16.56 -7.55 -12.53
CA LYS A 167 16.30 -8.74 -13.33
C LYS A 167 15.15 -9.56 -12.72
N GLY A 168 14.14 -9.84 -13.54
CA GLY A 168 13.01 -10.69 -13.18
C GLY A 168 11.80 -9.97 -12.56
N ILE A 169 11.82 -8.64 -12.40
CA ILE A 169 10.75 -7.88 -11.73
C ILE A 169 9.34 -8.21 -12.27
N ARG A 170 9.15 -8.18 -13.60
CA ARG A 170 7.87 -8.50 -14.27
C ARG A 170 7.46 -9.96 -14.10
N ARG A 171 8.40 -10.89 -14.30
CA ARG A 171 8.13 -12.33 -14.16
C ARG A 171 7.71 -12.67 -12.73
N ASN A 172 8.40 -12.09 -11.75
CA ASN A 172 8.09 -12.32 -10.35
C ASN A 172 6.76 -11.67 -9.94
N TYR A 173 6.46 -10.48 -10.46
CA TYR A 173 5.15 -9.84 -10.29
C TYR A 173 4.03 -10.77 -10.74
N HIS A 174 4.06 -11.26 -11.99
CA HIS A 174 3.02 -12.18 -12.49
C HIS A 174 2.90 -13.46 -11.65
N ALA A 175 4.02 -14.07 -11.26
CA ALA A 175 3.98 -15.27 -10.44
C ALA A 175 3.36 -15.05 -9.05
N LEU A 176 3.69 -13.93 -8.40
CA LEU A 176 3.14 -13.56 -7.10
C LEU A 176 1.67 -13.12 -7.20
N ASP A 177 1.31 -12.44 -8.28
CA ASP A 177 -0.05 -12.00 -8.57
C ASP A 177 -0.98 -13.19 -8.84
N ASP A 178 -0.53 -14.18 -9.61
CA ASP A 178 -1.25 -15.45 -9.81
C ASP A 178 -1.43 -16.19 -8.47
N GLU A 179 -0.39 -16.22 -7.63
CA GLU A 179 -0.44 -16.84 -6.30
C GLU A 179 -1.41 -16.11 -5.36
N LEU A 180 -1.42 -14.77 -5.36
CA LEU A 180 -2.38 -13.98 -4.59
C LEU A 180 -3.82 -14.25 -5.05
N LYS A 181 -4.08 -14.30 -6.36
CA LYS A 181 -5.41 -14.58 -6.90
C LYS A 181 -5.92 -15.97 -6.51
N GLU A 182 -5.05 -16.97 -6.52
CA GLU A 182 -5.38 -18.30 -6.02
C GLU A 182 -5.68 -18.28 -4.51
N ILE A 183 -5.00 -17.45 -3.72
CA ILE A 183 -5.32 -17.27 -2.30
C ILE A 183 -6.71 -16.65 -2.12
N LEU A 184 -7.01 -15.56 -2.83
CA LEU A 184 -8.24 -14.78 -2.66
C LEU A 184 -9.48 -15.49 -3.21
N TRP A 185 -9.39 -16.10 -4.40
CA TRP A 185 -10.56 -16.63 -5.12
C TRP A 185 -10.49 -18.14 -5.41
N GLY A 186 -9.36 -18.79 -5.10
CA GLY A 186 -9.11 -20.19 -5.44
C GLY A 186 -9.13 -20.47 -6.94
N ARG A 187 -9.12 -21.75 -7.31
CA ARG A 187 -9.21 -22.23 -8.71
C ARG A 187 -10.55 -21.91 -9.41
N SER A 188 -11.43 -21.13 -8.78
CA SER A 188 -12.75 -20.76 -9.31
C SER A 188 -12.71 -19.59 -10.30
N TRP A 189 -11.57 -18.92 -10.44
CA TRP A 189 -11.40 -17.81 -11.38
C TRP A 189 -11.40 -18.30 -12.85
N SER A 190 -12.60 -18.35 -13.44
CA SER A 190 -12.80 -18.39 -14.88
C SER A 190 -13.02 -16.96 -15.36
N GLY A 191 -11.93 -16.31 -15.73
CA GLY A 191 -11.86 -14.86 -15.90
C GLY A 191 -13.01 -14.25 -16.72
N THR A 192 -13.68 -13.29 -16.12
CA THR A 192 -14.15 -12.09 -16.82
C THR A 192 -13.89 -10.92 -15.87
N LYS A 193 -13.23 -9.86 -16.36
CA LYS A 193 -13.05 -8.61 -15.58
C LYS A 193 -14.44 -8.09 -15.19
N PRO A 194 -14.66 -7.62 -13.95
CA PRO A 194 -15.85 -6.85 -13.63
C PRO A 194 -15.94 -5.68 -14.60
N THR A 195 -17.07 -5.55 -15.26
CA THR A 195 -17.34 -4.41 -16.12
C THR A 195 -17.48 -3.15 -15.28
N GLN A 196 -17.20 -2.00 -15.87
CA GLN A 196 -17.23 -0.69 -15.19
C GLN A 196 -18.59 -0.38 -14.53
N GLU A 197 -19.65 -1.11 -14.89
CA GLU A 197 -21.00 -1.04 -14.30
C GLU A 197 -21.09 -1.69 -12.90
N ASP A 198 -20.28 -2.70 -12.57
CA ASP A 198 -20.33 -3.39 -11.27
C ASP A 198 -19.67 -2.55 -10.15
N ARG A 199 -18.80 -1.60 -10.51
CA ARG A 199 -18.17 -0.65 -9.58
C ARG A 199 -19.04 0.59 -9.29
N ALA A 200 -20.20 0.73 -9.94
CA ALA A 200 -21.03 1.93 -9.88
C ALA A 200 -22.08 1.94 -8.74
N ALA A 201 -22.07 0.97 -7.83
CA ALA A 201 -23.00 0.93 -6.69
C ALA A 201 -22.56 1.77 -5.48
N ALA A 202 -21.42 2.47 -5.54
CA ALA A 202 -21.06 3.53 -4.60
C ALA A 202 -21.41 4.90 -5.21
N PRO A 203 -21.94 5.86 -4.44
CA PRO A 203 -22.47 7.11 -5.00
C PRO A 203 -21.36 7.93 -5.64
N ALA A 204 -21.39 8.01 -6.97
CA ALA A 204 -20.47 8.82 -7.76
C ALA A 204 -20.79 10.32 -7.60
N GLY A 205 -20.00 10.99 -6.75
CA GLY A 205 -19.72 12.42 -6.88
C GLY A 205 -18.96 12.71 -8.19
N LYS A 206 -19.21 13.88 -8.76
CA LYS A 206 -19.11 14.18 -10.18
C LYS A 206 -17.90 15.09 -10.50
N TRP A 207 -17.00 14.66 -11.40
CA TRP A 207 -16.06 15.44 -12.25
C TRP A 207 -14.92 16.21 -11.53
N SER A 208 -13.74 16.50 -12.09
CA SER A 208 -13.35 16.91 -13.46
C SER A 208 -11.84 16.73 -13.72
N GLN A 209 -11.46 16.79 -14.99
CA GLN A 209 -10.12 16.65 -15.56
C GLN A 209 -9.09 17.66 -14.99
N ARG A 210 -7.85 17.18 -14.76
CA ARG A 210 -6.67 18.02 -14.44
C ARG A 210 -6.21 18.79 -15.68
N PRO A 211 -5.84 20.08 -15.61
CA PRO A 211 -5.08 20.73 -16.66
C PRO A 211 -3.60 20.36 -16.55
N ASP A 212 -2.99 20.01 -17.70
CA ASP A 212 -1.55 19.92 -17.88
C ASP A 212 -0.91 21.29 -17.58
N ILE A 213 0.01 21.33 -16.61
CA ILE A 213 0.91 22.47 -16.42
C ILE A 213 2.28 22.04 -16.90
N THR A 214 2.55 22.26 -18.19
CA THR A 214 3.92 22.40 -18.69
C THR A 214 4.04 23.70 -19.47
N ALA A 215 5.10 24.44 -19.14
CA ALA A 215 5.65 25.59 -19.84
C ALA A 215 4.75 26.85 -19.97
N ASP A 216 5.07 27.89 -19.21
CA ASP A 216 5.53 29.14 -19.83
C ASP A 216 6.13 30.08 -18.78
N LEU A 217 7.46 30.10 -18.76
CA LEU A 217 8.28 31.18 -18.23
C LEU A 217 9.13 31.62 -19.42
N ILE A 218 8.79 32.77 -20.01
CA ILE A 218 9.67 33.72 -20.73
C ILE A 218 8.76 34.79 -21.37
N GLY A 219 9.00 36.07 -21.06
CA GLY A 219 8.72 37.16 -22.01
C GLY A 219 7.99 38.39 -21.48
N SER A 220 8.79 39.43 -21.18
CA SER A 220 8.57 40.81 -21.64
C SER A 220 7.52 41.70 -20.93
N ILE A 221 7.98 42.53 -19.99
CA ILE A 221 8.34 43.98 -20.09
C ILE A 221 8.35 44.54 -18.66
#